data_AF-A0A9N9NM34-F1
#
_entry.id   AF-A0A9N9NM34-F1
#
_cell.length_a   1.000
_cell.length_b   1.000
_cell.length_c   1.000
_cell.angle_alpha   90.00
_cell.angle_beta   90.00
_cell.angle_gamma   90.00
#
_symmetry.space_group_name_H-M   'P 1'
#
loop_
_entity.id
_entity.type
_entity.pdbx_description
1 polymer ?
#
loop_
_entity_poly.entity_id
_entity_poly.type
_entity_poly.pdbx_seq_one_letter_code
_entity_poly.pdbx_strand_id
1 'polypeptide(L)'
;CLTLNFEELIWEDKLSLLVDISKDLIKIHEEGYIHCDLHSGNILQHREGSWFGPLKSYISDFGLSRKNEEYNLKNGFYGIMPYIAPEVLD
;
A
#
# COMPACT_ATOMS: atom_id res chain seq x y z
N CYS A 1 -3.60 -9.50 -3.83
CA CYS A 1 -4.67 -9.12 -2.88
C CYS A 1 -4.40 -9.77 -1.54
N LEU A 2 -4.20 -8.97 -0.50
CA LEU A 2 -3.80 -9.39 0.87
C LEU A 2 -4.86 -10.23 1.62
N THR A 3 -5.89 -10.71 0.94
CA THR A 3 -7.03 -11.43 1.54
C THR A 3 -6.77 -12.92 1.76
N LEU A 4 -5.74 -13.48 1.14
CA LEU A 4 -5.41 -14.89 1.30
C LEU A 4 -4.67 -15.07 2.64
N ASN A 5 -5.29 -15.82 3.55
CA ASN A 5 -4.68 -16.40 4.75
C ASN A 5 -4.32 -15.42 5.88
N PHE A 6 -4.91 -14.22 5.95
CA PHE A 6 -4.63 -13.26 7.05
C PHE A 6 -4.92 -13.83 8.45
N GLU A 7 -5.89 -14.75 8.56
CA GLU A 7 -6.21 -15.46 9.81
C GLU A 7 -5.15 -16.51 10.19
N GLU A 8 -4.41 -17.04 9.22
CA GLU A 8 -3.35 -18.03 9.44
C GLU A 8 -2.00 -17.40 9.77
N LEU A 9 -1.84 -16.10 9.52
CA LEU A 9 -0.61 -15.36 9.81
C LEU A 9 -0.46 -15.09 11.30
N ILE A 10 0.70 -15.46 11.84
CA ILE A 10 1.11 -15.06 13.19
C ILE A 10 1.46 -13.56 13.21
N TRP A 11 1.62 -13.01 14.41
CA TRP A 11 1.86 -11.57 14.57
C TRP A 11 3.16 -11.11 13.89
N GLU A 12 4.19 -11.94 13.97
CA GLU A 12 5.50 -11.69 13.37
C GLU A 12 5.41 -11.61 11.84
N ASP A 13 4.63 -12.50 11.20
CA ASP A 13 4.39 -12.46 9.75
C ASP A 13 3.66 -11.17 9.35
N LYS A 14 2.63 -10.77 10.12
CA LYS A 14 1.89 -9.52 9.89
C LYS A 14 2.81 -8.31 10.00
N LEU A 15 3.71 -8.32 10.98
CA LEU A 15 4.70 -7.26 11.15
C LEU A 15 5.68 -7.20 9.97
N SER A 16 6.16 -8.35 9.49
CA SER A 16 7.04 -8.42 8.34
C SER A 16 6.38 -7.85 7.08
N LEU A 17 5.13 -8.23 6.81
CA LEU A 17 4.38 -7.69 5.68
C LEU A 17 4.20 -6.17 5.80
N LEU A 18 3.86 -5.66 6.99
CA LEU A 18 3.73 -4.23 7.22
C LEU A 18 5.06 -3.48 6.98
N VAL A 19 6.18 -4.06 7.37
CA VAL A 19 7.52 -3.52 7.10
C VAL A 19 7.79 -3.44 5.60
N ASP A 20 7.44 -4.47 4.84
CA ASP A 20 7.62 -4.48 3.38
C ASP A 20 6.74 -3.43 2.69
N ILE A 21 5.45 -3.34 3.07
CA ILE A 21 4.54 -2.30 2.56
C ILE A 21 5.07 -0.91 2.87
N SER A 22 5.57 -0.69 4.10
CA SER A 22 6.12 0.60 4.51
C SER A 22 7.35 0.99 3.70
N LYS A 23 8.24 0.01 3.42
CA LYS A 23 9.44 0.23 2.59
C LYS A 23 9.07 0.63 1.17
N ASP A 24 8.09 -0.04 0.56
CA ASP A 24 7.65 0.33 -0.78
C ASP A 24 6.97 1.69 -0.78
N LEU A 25 6.16 2.02 0.23
CA LEU A 25 5.54 3.33 0.34
C LEU A 25 6.57 4.46 0.49
N ILE A 26 7.64 4.23 1.27
CA ILE A 26 8.77 5.17 1.38
C ILE A 26 9.40 5.42 0.01
N LYS A 27 9.71 4.37 -0.76
CA LYS A 27 10.29 4.53 -2.11
C LYS A 27 9.38 5.33 -3.03
N ILE A 28 8.07 5.07 -2.99
CA ILE A 28 7.08 5.81 -3.81
C ILE A 28 7.11 7.30 -3.45
N HIS A 29 7.15 7.62 -2.16
CA HIS A 29 7.22 9.00 -1.69
C HIS A 29 8.57 9.67 -2.01
N GLU A 30 9.69 8.94 -1.92
CA GLU A 30 11.02 9.43 -2.28
C GLU A 30 11.12 9.77 -3.79
N GLU A 31 10.42 9.02 -4.64
CA GLU A 31 10.28 9.33 -6.07
C GLU A 31 9.28 10.48 -6.35
N GLY A 32 8.71 11.09 -5.31
CA GLY A 32 7.82 12.26 -5.39
C GLY A 32 6.38 11.92 -5.78
N TYR A 33 5.96 10.66 -5.60
CA TYR A 33 4.60 10.21 -5.89
C TYR A 33 3.79 9.93 -4.63
N ILE A 34 2.47 10.03 -4.76
CA ILE A 34 1.46 9.57 -3.81
C ILE A 34 0.67 8.47 -4.51
N HIS A 35 0.49 7.32 -3.85
CA HIS A 35 -0.19 6.16 -4.45
C HIS A 35 -1.68 6.42 -4.75
N CYS A 36 -2.36 7.17 -3.86
CA CYS A 36 -3.79 7.54 -3.91
C CYS A 36 -4.82 6.41 -3.87
N ASP A 37 -4.43 5.15 -4.04
CA ASP A 37 -5.36 4.00 -3.98
C ASP A 37 -4.81 2.84 -3.15
N LEU A 38 -4.26 3.15 -1.98
CA LEU A 38 -3.61 2.15 -1.13
C LEU A 38 -4.65 1.37 -0.31
N HIS A 39 -4.90 0.12 -0.67
CA HIS A 39 -5.77 -0.81 0.06
C HIS A 39 -5.31 -2.26 -0.12
N SER A 40 -5.89 -3.20 0.64
CA SER A 40 -5.51 -4.63 0.60
C SER A 40 -5.59 -5.28 -0.79
N GLY A 41 -6.53 -4.83 -1.63
CA GLY A 41 -6.62 -5.18 -3.06
C GLY A 41 -5.35 -4.93 -3.87
N ASN A 42 -4.67 -3.81 -3.59
CA ASN A 42 -3.50 -3.34 -4.31
C ASN A 42 -2.17 -3.77 -3.66
N ILE A 43 -2.24 -4.65 -2.65
CA ILE A 43 -1.06 -5.33 -2.11
C ILE A 43 -0.94 -6.74 -2.73
N LEU A 44 0.20 -6.98 -3.38
CA LEU A 44 0.58 -8.30 -3.89
C LEU A 44 1.40 -9.03 -2.83
N GLN A 45 1.28 -10.34 -2.77
CA GLN A 45 2.08 -11.19 -1.88
C GLN A 45 2.83 -12.23 -2.70
N HIS A 46 4.11 -12.42 -2.38
CA HIS A 46 4.95 -13.45 -2.98
C HIS A 46 5.58 -14.31 -1.90
N ARG A 47 5.53 -15.63 -2.09
CA ARG A 47 6.18 -16.59 -1.20
C ARG A 47 7.65 -16.70 -1.57
N GLU A 48 8.47 -15.86 -0.95
CA GLU A 48 9.91 -15.80 -1.22
C GLU A 48 10.75 -16.43 -0.10
N GLY A 49 10.17 -16.80 1.05
CA GLY A 49 10.92 -17.41 2.16
C GLY A 49 12.10 -16.55 2.61
N SER A 50 11.85 -15.52 3.40
CA SER A 50 12.89 -14.60 3.89
C SER A 50 13.19 -14.80 5.37
N TRP A 51 14.25 -14.16 5.87
CA TRP A 51 14.57 -14.12 7.29
C TRP A 51 13.40 -13.61 8.16
N PHE A 52 12.53 -12.77 7.59
CA PHE A 52 11.45 -12.11 8.31
C PHE A 52 10.10 -12.83 8.19
N GLY A 53 10.02 -13.91 7.41
CA GLY A 53 8.79 -14.67 7.24
C GLY A 53 8.66 -15.31 5.86
N PRO A 54 7.63 -16.15 5.67
CA PRO A 54 7.43 -16.93 4.44
C PRO A 54 6.95 -16.09 3.26
N LEU A 55 6.43 -14.89 3.50
CA LEU A 55 5.81 -14.01 2.52
C LEU A 55 6.51 -12.65 2.49
N LYS A 56 6.57 -12.05 1.30
CA LYS A 56 6.82 -10.62 1.11
C LYS A 56 5.61 -9.96 0.50
N SER A 57 5.41 -8.69 0.80
CA SER A 57 4.35 -7.86 0.20
C SER A 57 4.92 -6.73 -0.64
N TYR A 58 4.18 -6.36 -1.68
CA TYR A 58 4.52 -5.29 -2.60
C TYR A 58 3.31 -4.42 -2.88
N ILE A 59 3.54 -3.11 -2.98
CA ILE A 59 2.51 -2.18 -3.46
C ILE A 59 2.41 -2.29 -4.98
N SER A 60 1.18 -2.29 -5.50
CA SER A 60 0.88 -2.42 -6.93
C SER A 60 -0.26 -1.49 -7.33
N ASP A 61 -0.54 -1.43 -8.63
CA ASP A 61 -1.57 -0.57 -9.25
C ASP A 61 -1.39 0.93 -9.00
N PHE A 62 -0.53 1.51 -9.84
CA PHE A 62 -0.21 2.94 -9.84
C PHE A 62 -1.16 3.76 -10.73
N GLY A 63 -2.30 3.21 -11.15
CA GLY A 63 -3.21 3.86 -12.10
C GLY A 63 -3.80 5.19 -11.60
N LEU A 64 -3.92 5.33 -10.27
CA LEU A 64 -4.38 6.55 -9.61
C LEU A 64 -3.25 7.36 -8.97
N SER A 65 -1.99 6.94 -9.12
CA SER A 65 -0.85 7.60 -8.50
C SER A 65 -0.64 9.01 -9.06
N ARG A 66 -0.19 9.93 -8.20
CA ARG A 66 -0.03 11.35 -8.53
C ARG A 66 1.33 11.84 -8.10
N LYS A 67 1.92 12.76 -8.87
CA LYS A 67 3.05 13.55 -8.36
C LYS A 67 2.58 14.44 -7.23
N ASN A 68 3.42 14.60 -6.22
CA ASN A 68 3.11 15.44 -5.05
C ASN A 68 2.74 16.88 -5.44
N GLU A 69 3.37 17.42 -6.47
CA GLU A 69 3.08 18.76 -7.03
C GLU A 69 1.66 18.89 -7.60
N GLU A 70 1.09 17.79 -8.10
CA GLU A 70 -0.27 17.75 -8.67
C GLU A 70 -1.36 17.59 -7.61
N TYR A 71 -1.01 17.23 -6.37
CA TYR A 71 -1.96 16.96 -5.29
C TYR A 71 -2.91 18.15 -5.06
N ASN A 72 -2.37 19.37 -5.01
CA ASN A 72 -3.15 20.58 -4.78
C ASN A 72 -3.85 21.11 -6.05
N LEU A 73 -3.58 20.53 -7.23
CA LEU A 73 -4.03 21.06 -8.52
C LEU A 73 -5.28 20.36 -9.06
N LYS A 74 -5.57 19.14 -8.59
CA LYS A 74 -6.70 18.34 -9.07
C LYS A 74 -7.55 17.85 -7.90
N ASN A 75 -8.54 18.67 -7.53
CA ASN A 75 -9.62 18.24 -6.65
C ASN A 75 -10.40 17.12 -7.33
N GLY A 76 -10.35 15.92 -6.77
CA GLY A 76 -11.13 14.77 -7.20
C GLY A 76 -11.11 13.69 -6.14
N PHE A 77 -12.23 13.00 -5.94
CA PHE A 77 -12.29 11.85 -5.06
C PHE A 77 -11.43 10.72 -5.63
N TYR A 78 -10.50 10.20 -4.83
CA TYR A 78 -9.68 9.03 -5.16
C TYR A 78 -9.58 8.10 -3.95
N GLY A 79 -9.21 6.86 -4.22
CA GLY A 79 -9.21 5.79 -3.23
C GLY A 79 -10.55 5.08 -3.10
N ILE A 80 -10.59 4.07 -2.23
CA ILE A 80 -11.76 3.23 -1.98
C ILE A 80 -12.11 3.31 -0.49
N MET A 81 -13.38 3.54 -0.16
CA MET A 81 -13.86 3.45 1.23
C MET A 81 -13.61 2.03 1.80
N PRO A 82 -13.09 1.87 3.02
CA PRO A 82 -12.86 2.89 4.05
C PRO A 82 -11.43 3.49 4.10
N TYR A 83 -10.61 3.30 3.06
CA TYR A 83 -9.19 3.65 3.04
C TYR A 83 -8.89 5.10 2.63
N ILE A 84 -9.93 5.90 2.35
CA ILE A 84 -9.79 7.30 1.95
C ILE A 84 -9.47 8.16 3.17
N ALA A 85 -8.45 9.00 3.06
CA ALA A 85 -8.09 9.95 4.11
C ALA A 85 -9.12 11.10 4.19
N PRO A 86 -9.42 11.64 5.37
CA PRO A 86 -10.50 12.62 5.57
C PRO A 86 -10.31 13.90 4.74
N GLU A 87 -9.08 14.37 4.56
CA GLU A 87 -8.74 15.56 3.78
C GLU A 87 -9.06 15.43 2.27
N VAL A 88 -9.34 14.22 1.78
CA VAL A 88 -9.80 13.96 0.40
C VAL A 88 -11.31 14.17 0.29
N LEU A 89 -12.03 14.17 1.41
CA LEU A 89 -13.49 14.29 1.50
C LEU A 89 -13.97 15.70 1.85
N ASP A 90 -13.05 16.56 2.31
CA ASP A 90 -13.29 17.96 2.67
C ASP A 90 -13.26 18.90 1.44
#